data_AF-A0A2D4RU06-F1
#
_entry.id   AF-A0A2D4RU06-F1
#
_cell.length_a   1.000
_cell.length_b   1.000
_cell.length_c   1.000
_cell.angle_alpha   90.00
_cell.angle_beta   90.00
_cell.angle_gamma   90.00
#
_symmetry.space_group_name_H-M   'P 1'
#
loop_
_entity.id
_entity.type
_entity.pdbx_description
1 polymer ?
#
loop_
_entity_poly.entity_id
_entity_poly.type
_entity_poly.pdbx_seq_one_letter_code
_entity_poly.pdbx_strand_id
1 'polypeptide(L)'
;MAITITHVFELTDDGVLNPKEFRHLVNECPGVQLPGVRNVIVYRHTCKQFVIADVNLENYAAMDSWRGWWNDTPEGNKWGQ
;
A
#
# COMPACT_ATOMS: atom_id res chain seq x y z
N MET A 1 -20.72 -2.36 0.75
CA MET A 1 -19.84 -1.37 0.08
C MET A 1 -18.40 -1.78 0.36
N ALA A 2 -17.51 -1.61 -0.61
CA ALA A 2 -16.08 -1.84 -0.45
C ALA A 2 -15.36 -0.71 -1.17
N ILE A 3 -14.37 -0.10 -0.52
CA ILE A 3 -13.55 0.96 -1.08
C ILE A 3 -12.16 0.38 -1.31
N THR A 4 -11.59 0.58 -2.49
CA THR A 4 -10.22 0.16 -2.79
C THR A 4 -9.35 1.39 -2.98
N ILE A 5 -8.27 1.50 -2.21
CA ILE A 5 -7.22 2.48 -2.44
C ILE A 5 -6.08 1.76 -3.14
N THR A 6 -5.68 2.28 -4.29
CA THR A 6 -4.59 1.73 -5.10
C THR A 6 -3.36 2.59 -4.93
N HIS A 7 -2.26 1.97 -4.48
CA HIS A 7 -0.93 2.56 -4.45
C HIS A 7 -0.09 1.98 -5.58
N VAL A 8 0.55 2.84 -6.35
CA VAL A 8 1.43 2.45 -7.46
C VAL A 8 2.86 2.81 -7.07
N PHE A 9 3.71 1.78 -7.01
CA PHE A 9 5.13 1.92 -6.67
C PHE A 9 5.95 1.68 -7.93
N GLU A 10 6.65 2.72 -8.35
CA GLU A 10 7.58 2.66 -9.48
C GLU A 10 8.95 2.14 -9.01
N LEU A 11 9.81 1.81 -9.96
CA LEU A 11 11.20 1.44 -9.66
C LEU A 11 11.91 2.61 -8.97
N THR A 12 12.61 2.31 -7.87
CA THR A 12 13.62 3.20 -7.32
C THR A 12 14.81 3.30 -8.28
N ASP A 13 15.60 4.38 -8.17
CA ASP A 13 16.71 4.71 -9.08
C ASP A 13 17.76 3.58 -9.24
N ASP A 14 17.83 2.66 -8.27
CA ASP A 14 18.71 1.49 -8.29
C ASP A 14 18.23 0.36 -9.23
N GLY A 15 17.06 0.49 -9.84
CA GLY A 15 16.52 -0.47 -10.82
C GLY A 15 16.10 -1.83 -10.23
N VAL A 16 16.08 -1.96 -8.90
CA VAL A 16 15.73 -3.21 -8.20
C VAL A 16 14.33 -3.13 -7.62
N LEU A 17 13.35 -3.71 -8.33
CA LEU A 17 12.03 -4.01 -7.77
C LEU A 17 11.98 -5.49 -7.42
N ASN A 18 12.30 -5.84 -6.17
CA ASN A 18 12.20 -7.20 -5.66
C ASN A 18 10.76 -7.49 -5.19
N PRO A 19 9.93 -8.19 -5.99
CA PRO A 19 8.50 -8.30 -5.68
C PRO A 19 8.22 -9.19 -4.47
N LYS A 20 9.14 -10.11 -4.14
CA LYS A 20 9.02 -10.99 -2.97
C LYS A 20 9.23 -10.21 -1.68
N GLU A 21 10.25 -9.37 -1.67
CA GLU A 21 10.57 -8.47 -0.56
C GLU A 21 9.47 -7.42 -0.39
N PHE A 22 8.99 -6.83 -1.48
CA PHE A 22 7.87 -5.90 -1.44
C PHE A 22 6.62 -6.53 -0.81
N ARG A 23 6.28 -7.77 -1.18
CA ARG A 23 5.15 -8.48 -0.57
C ARG A 23 5.36 -8.75 0.92
N HIS A 24 6.61 -8.97 1.35
CA HIS A 24 6.92 -9.14 2.77
C HIS A 24 6.77 -7.81 3.52
N LEU A 25 7.35 -6.74 2.98
CA LEU A 25 7.26 -5.37 3.51
C LEU A 25 5.81 -4.93 3.68
N VAL A 26 4.92 -5.20 2.72
CA VAL A 26 3.50 -4.84 2.85
C VAL A 26 2.82 -5.52 4.04
N ASN A 27 3.21 -6.75 4.40
CA ASN A 27 2.65 -7.40 5.59
C ASN A 27 3.19 -6.80 6.90
N GLU A 28 4.36 -6.15 6.85
CA GLU A 28 4.96 -5.44 7.98
C GLU A 28 4.49 -3.99 8.08
N CYS A 29 3.83 -3.47 7.05
CA CYS A 29 3.27 -2.12 7.02
C CYS A 29 2.21 -1.94 8.12
N PRO A 30 2.43 -1.03 9.09
CA PRO A 30 1.49 -0.82 10.19
C PRO A 30 0.11 -0.35 9.75
N GLY A 31 0.02 0.32 8.60
CA GLY A 31 -1.24 0.73 7.98
C GLY A 31 -2.20 -0.42 7.74
N VAL A 32 -1.69 -1.64 7.49
CA VAL A 32 -2.52 -2.85 7.26
C VAL A 32 -3.30 -3.27 8.52
N GLN A 33 -2.83 -2.86 9.70
CA GLN A 33 -3.48 -3.13 10.99
C GLN A 33 -4.52 -2.06 11.36
N LEU A 34 -4.73 -1.03 10.53
CA LEU A 34 -5.70 0.02 10.83
C LEU A 34 -7.14 -0.52 10.84
N PRO A 35 -7.99 -0.03 11.77
CA PRO A 35 -9.40 -0.43 11.82
C PRO A 35 -10.10 -0.22 10.48
N GLY A 36 -10.79 -1.26 10.01
CA GLY A 36 -11.56 -1.21 8.77
C GLY A 36 -10.75 -1.49 7.50
N VAL A 37 -9.47 -1.89 7.61
CA VAL A 37 -8.73 -2.56 6.54
C VAL A 37 -9.14 -4.03 6.50
N ARG A 38 -9.58 -4.52 5.32
CA ARG A 38 -10.02 -5.91 5.15
C ARG A 38 -8.92 -6.82 4.64
N ASN A 39 -8.24 -6.37 3.61
CA ASN A 39 -7.13 -7.09 2.99
C ASN A 39 -6.29 -6.13 2.15
N VAL A 40 -5.08 -6.58 1.86
CA VAL A 40 -4.17 -5.92 0.94
C VAL A 40 -3.75 -6.93 -0.13
N ILE A 41 -3.84 -6.53 -1.39
CA ILE A 41 -3.47 -7.34 -2.53
C ILE A 41 -2.31 -6.66 -3.23
N VAL A 42 -1.19 -7.37 -3.29
CA VAL A 42 0.03 -6.89 -3.94
C VAL A 42 0.27 -7.69 -5.20
N TYR A 43 0.45 -7.00 -6.32
CA TYR A 43 0.78 -7.64 -7.59
C TYR A 43 1.74 -6.79 -8.41
N ARG A 44 2.61 -7.48 -9.15
CA ARG A 44 3.53 -6.86 -10.09
C ARG A 44 2.87 -6.75 -11.45
N HIS A 45 3.03 -5.61 -12.11
CA HIS A 45 2.67 -5.50 -13.51
C HIS A 45 3.71 -6.23 -14.37
N THR A 46 3.26 -7.07 -15.30
CA THR A 46 4.15 -7.92 -16.11
C THR A 46 4.77 -7.17 -17.29
N CYS A 47 4.04 -6.21 -17.88
CA CYS A 47 4.50 -5.45 -19.05
C CYS A 47 5.24 -4.14 -18.69
N LYS A 48 5.20 -3.72 -17.42
CA LYS A 48 5.75 -2.44 -16.94
C LYS A 48 6.39 -2.67 -15.58
N GLN A 49 7.46 -1.97 -15.28
CA GLN A 49 8.21 -2.19 -14.05
C GLN A 49 7.65 -1.37 -12.88
N PHE A 50 6.42 -1.69 -12.47
CA PHE A 50 5.83 -1.16 -11.23
C PHE A 50 5.09 -2.26 -10.48
N VAL A 51 4.91 -2.03 -9.18
CA VAL A 51 4.10 -2.87 -8.28
C VAL A 51 2.88 -2.08 -7.85
N ILE A 52 1.75 -2.77 -7.76
CA ILE A 52 0.50 -2.22 -7.26
C ILE A 52 0.20 -2.87 -5.91
N ALA A 53 -0.20 -2.04 -4.95
CA ALA A 53 -0.81 -2.48 -3.70
C ALA A 53 -2.23 -1.92 -3.60
N ASP A 54 -3.22 -2.82 -3.68
CA ASP A 54 -4.62 -2.50 -3.47
C ASP A 54 -5.01 -2.79 -2.03
N VAL A 55 -5.48 -1.76 -1.34
CA VAL A 55 -5.95 -1.83 0.05
C VAL A 55 -7.46 -1.73 0.04
N ASN A 56 -8.15 -2.81 0.45
CA ASN A 56 -9.61 -2.79 0.52
C ASN A 56 -10.09 -2.45 1.92
N LEU A 57 -11.05 -1.54 1.96
CA LEU A 57 -11.57 -0.89 3.15
C LEU A 57 -13.08 -1.10 3.27
N GLU A 58 -13.58 -1.16 4.51
CA GLU A 58 -14.99 -1.45 4.77
C GLU A 58 -15.94 -0.29 4.45
N ASN A 59 -15.47 0.94 4.63
CA ASN A 59 -16.29 2.16 4.56
C ASN A 59 -15.42 3.43 4.42
N TYR A 60 -16.06 4.58 4.26
CA TYR A 60 -15.37 5.87 4.10
C TYR A 60 -14.60 6.31 5.35
N ALA A 61 -15.04 5.95 6.56
CA ALA A 61 -14.29 6.28 7.78
C ALA A 61 -12.93 5.55 7.84
N ALA A 62 -12.87 4.31 7.34
CA ALA A 62 -11.63 3.57 7.17
C ALA A 62 -10.73 4.21 6.08
N MET A 63 -11.33 4.75 5.01
CA MET A 63 -10.60 5.51 3.98
C MET A 63 -9.97 6.78 4.55
N ASP A 64 -10.70 7.52 5.38
CA ASP A 64 -10.19 8.74 6.02
C ASP A 64 -9.08 8.40 7.02
N SER A 65 -9.25 7.33 7.80
CA SER A 65 -8.22 6.83 8.73
C SER A 65 -6.96 6.39 7.99
N TRP A 66 -7.11 5.66 6.88
CA TRP A 66 -5.99 5.27 6.03
C TRP A 66 -5.28 6.49 5.46
N ARG A 67 -6.02 7.46 4.89
CA ARG A 67 -5.44 8.68 4.33
C ARG A 67 -4.70 9.51 5.38
N GLY A 68 -5.27 9.63 6.58
CA GLY A 68 -4.63 10.34 7.69
C GLY A 68 -3.34 9.66 8.11
N TRP A 69 -3.34 8.32 8.26
CA TRP A 69 -2.10 7.60 8.57
C TRP A 69 -1.06 7.74 7.45
N TRP A 70 -1.47 7.50 6.20
CA TRP A 70 -0.59 7.46 5.04
C TRP A 70 0.09 8.81 4.76
N ASN A 71 -0.67 9.92 4.81
CA ASN A 71 -0.15 11.24 4.43
C ASN A 71 0.34 12.07 5.62
N ASP A 72 -0.32 11.95 6.78
CA ASP A 72 -0.11 12.90 7.88
C ASP A 72 0.89 12.39 8.93
N THR A 73 1.30 11.12 8.85
CA THR A 73 2.29 10.55 9.79
C THR A 73 3.69 10.45 9.17
N PRO A 74 4.77 10.66 9.96
CA PRO A 74 6.13 10.42 9.49
C PRO A 74 6.40 8.97 9.08
N GLU A 75 5.64 8.02 9.64
CA GLU A 75 5.73 6.61 9.30
C GLU A 75 5.09 6.33 7.94
N GLY A 76 3.84 6.76 7.72
CA GLY A 76 3.15 6.64 6.44
C GLY A 76 3.95 7.26 5.29
N ASN A 77 4.54 8.44 5.53
CA ASN A 77 5.40 9.10 4.55
C ASN A 77 6.66 8.30 4.17
N LYS A 78 7.23 7.51 5.10
CA LYS A 78 8.38 6.62 4.78
C LYS A 78 7.95 5.40 3.99
N TRP A 79 6.73 4.90 4.21
CA TRP A 79 6.17 3.75 3.50
C TRP A 79 5.67 4.09 2.10
N GLY A 80 5.39 5.36 1.82
CA GLY A 80 5.00 5.85 0.49
C GLY A 80 6.15 6.27 -0.42
N GLN A 81 7.40 6.19 0.07
CA GLN A 81 8.63 6.41 -0.71
C GLN A 81 9.11 5.11 -1.34
#